data_AF-A0A2E6T924-F1
#
_entry.id   AF-A0A2E6T924-F1
#
_cell.length_a   1.000
_cell.length_b   1.000
_cell.length_c   1.000
_cell.angle_alpha   90.00
_cell.angle_beta   90.00
_cell.angle_gamma   90.00
#
_symmetry.space_group_name_H-M   'P 1'
#
loop_
_entity.id
_entity.type
_entity.pdbx_description
1 polymer ?
#
loop_
_entity_poly.entity_id
_entity_poly.type
_entity_poly.pdbx_seq_one_letter_code
_entity_poly.pdbx_strand_id
1 'polypeptide(L)'
;MYEDLHLAFHEIDFIVPVHRFNIQYSYVTKERLSFIREFVLRIVQLSPLKPNQIATYLGLNKEELNEALSDLMSTGDLEISESGDILLTPQSEDYFEDLGKLPKTSSIMETSSILSFEIGGFNCLGSRRIRDNWKFGIALNVDNEIVANSANHAKTTFQRKFYQYYDKEWLKGMKSDSNEKPTIYSFDSVNKLGQDSLRLTNLFKIDLEGNPLERDDYESLENSNEVNKLVTKALSIDGSRTNIPEVAEAMKAIGDNWTVQFFNNSSIDVPAFTAKRAESEMNPKIPLPLVGPAYTKENWKLVLESIKKANEVSKKSNNPKVSRLTWIAPSDKYWGKSSRLKTVIDDLKNFANTRSKKPQKLYEAEIFLPVPDTNDKQAIRRWLNDFGKESAFIKGLLEGFLNGCVEVIFMEDQFVTVLYHLTKPDLLPVTMPVGFMSKDKSIVRKIQSLVNDYVDGMRSFDQPNNLGSLALV
;
A
#
# COMPACT_ATOMS: atom_id res chain seq x y z
N MET A 1 27.90 16.78 -7.00
CA MET A 1 27.46 15.40 -7.28
C MET A 1 27.69 14.49 -6.06
N TYR A 2 27.35 14.99 -4.86
CA TYR A 2 27.40 14.26 -3.58
C TYR A 2 26.02 14.28 -2.89
N GLU A 3 25.00 14.91 -3.51
CA GLU A 3 23.70 15.21 -2.89
C GLU A 3 22.75 13.99 -2.78
N ASP A 4 23.14 12.82 -3.29
CA ASP A 4 22.27 11.62 -3.31
C ASP A 4 22.79 10.45 -2.44
N LEU A 5 23.86 10.64 -1.65
CA LEU A 5 24.31 9.57 -0.74
C LEU A 5 23.50 9.60 0.56
N HIS A 6 22.55 8.68 0.65
CA HIS A 6 21.74 8.46 1.84
C HIS A 6 21.79 6.99 2.29
N LEU A 7 21.64 6.74 3.59
CA LEU A 7 21.48 5.39 4.13
C LEU A 7 20.04 5.15 4.56
N ALA A 8 19.38 4.17 3.95
CA ALA A 8 18.07 3.73 4.41
C ALA A 8 18.19 2.86 5.67
N PHE A 9 17.42 3.16 6.71
CA PHE A 9 17.52 2.45 7.99
C PHE A 9 16.24 1.76 8.43
N HIS A 10 15.06 2.15 7.93
CA HIS A 10 13.83 1.42 8.22
C HIS A 10 12.82 1.58 7.09
N GLU A 11 12.19 0.49 6.68
CA GLU A 11 11.05 0.50 5.76
C GLU A 11 9.78 0.20 6.56
N ILE A 12 8.76 1.05 6.48
CA ILE A 12 7.47 0.87 7.19
C ILE A 12 6.33 1.07 6.21
N ASP A 13 5.36 0.16 6.27
CA ASP A 13 4.12 0.24 5.53
C ASP A 13 3.01 0.86 6.38
N PHE A 14 2.43 1.94 5.87
CA PHE A 14 1.20 2.53 6.36
C PHE A 14 0.02 2.04 5.52
N ILE A 15 -1.13 1.84 6.16
CA ILE A 15 -2.31 1.27 5.51
C ILE A 15 -3.45 2.26 5.65
N VAL A 16 -3.93 2.78 4.54
CA VAL A 16 -5.01 3.76 4.51
C VAL A 16 -6.30 3.11 4.05
N PRO A 17 -7.44 3.35 4.73
CA PRO A 17 -8.74 2.91 4.25
C PRO A 17 -9.05 3.48 2.87
N VAL A 18 -9.55 2.64 1.98
CA VAL A 18 -10.10 3.02 0.68
C VAL A 18 -11.58 2.66 0.68
N HIS A 19 -12.45 3.61 0.34
CA HIS A 19 -13.85 3.27 0.08
C HIS A 19 -14.13 3.23 -1.41
N ARG A 20 -14.93 2.25 -1.80
CA ARG A 20 -15.44 2.12 -3.17
C ARG A 20 -16.84 2.69 -3.21
N PHE A 21 -17.11 3.57 -4.17
CA PHE A 21 -18.41 4.18 -4.34
C PHE A 21 -18.99 3.84 -5.71
N ASN A 22 -20.29 3.54 -5.74
CA ASN A 22 -21.08 3.65 -6.96
C ASN A 22 -21.66 5.06 -7.03
N ILE A 23 -21.27 5.81 -8.05
CA ILE A 23 -21.70 7.18 -8.28
C ILE A 23 -22.67 7.15 -9.45
N GLN A 24 -23.94 7.40 -9.19
CA GLN A 24 -25.00 7.53 -10.19
C GLN A 24 -25.26 9.00 -10.47
N TYR A 25 -25.23 9.37 -11.74
CA TYR A 25 -25.35 10.75 -12.16
C TYR A 25 -25.81 10.84 -13.61
N SER A 26 -26.44 11.96 -13.91
CA SER A 26 -26.81 12.34 -15.26
C SER A 26 -25.78 13.31 -15.83
N TYR A 27 -25.49 13.19 -17.12
CA TYR A 27 -24.60 14.10 -17.83
C TYR A 27 -25.24 14.57 -19.13
N VAL A 28 -24.95 15.81 -19.51
CA VAL A 28 -25.30 16.36 -20.81
C VAL A 28 -24.20 16.00 -21.79
N THR A 29 -24.58 15.39 -22.92
CA THR A 29 -23.73 15.26 -24.10
C THR A 29 -24.49 15.80 -25.30
N LYS A 30 -23.76 16.19 -26.35
CA LYS A 30 -24.40 16.36 -27.66
C LYS A 30 -24.55 14.97 -28.28
N GLU A 31 -25.77 14.62 -28.65
CA GLU A 31 -26.09 13.39 -29.36
C GLU A 31 -26.32 13.70 -30.83
N ARG A 32 -25.90 12.78 -31.70
CA ARG A 32 -26.25 12.86 -33.11
C ARG A 32 -27.67 12.38 -33.29
N LEU A 33 -28.46 13.18 -33.99
CA LEU A 33 -29.76 12.75 -34.49
C LEU A 33 -29.59 11.51 -35.39
N SER A 34 -30.64 10.70 -35.49
CA SER A 34 -30.64 9.58 -36.43
C SER A 34 -30.41 10.09 -37.86
N PHE A 35 -29.79 9.28 -38.71
CA PHE A 35 -29.40 9.69 -40.06
C PHE A 35 -30.55 10.37 -40.83
N ILE A 36 -31.75 9.78 -40.83
CA ILE A 36 -32.90 10.37 -41.53
C ILE A 36 -33.32 11.72 -40.93
N ARG A 37 -33.38 11.82 -39.59
CA ARG A 37 -33.78 13.07 -38.91
C ARG A 37 -32.78 14.19 -39.17
N GLU A 38 -31.48 13.88 -39.07
CA GLU A 38 -30.40 14.81 -39.36
C GLU A 38 -30.55 15.39 -40.78
N PHE A 39 -30.77 14.53 -41.77
CA PHE A 39 -30.88 14.96 -43.16
C PHE A 39 -32.16 15.76 -43.45
N VAL A 40 -33.29 15.39 -42.85
CA VAL A 40 -34.53 16.18 -42.97
C VAL A 40 -34.30 17.59 -42.44
N LEU A 41 -33.77 17.74 -41.22
CA LEU A 41 -33.52 19.07 -40.64
C LEU A 41 -32.51 19.87 -41.47
N ARG A 42 -31.44 19.25 -41.97
CA ARG A 42 -30.44 19.93 -42.81
C ARG A 42 -31.01 20.46 -44.12
N ILE A 43 -31.88 19.70 -44.78
CA ILE A 43 -32.49 20.14 -46.05
C ILE A 43 -33.47 21.28 -45.78
N VAL A 44 -34.28 21.16 -44.72
CA VAL A 44 -35.25 22.21 -44.33
C VAL A 44 -34.54 23.49 -43.89
N GLN A 45 -33.37 23.38 -43.24
CA GLN A 45 -32.51 24.53 -42.91
C GLN A 45 -32.07 25.31 -44.16
N LEU A 46 -31.81 24.62 -45.26
CA LEU A 46 -31.38 25.27 -46.51
C LEU A 46 -32.55 25.96 -47.21
N SER A 47 -33.74 25.38 -47.16
CA SER A 47 -34.95 25.96 -47.73
C SER A 47 -36.20 25.27 -47.16
N PRO A 48 -37.28 26.01 -46.90
CA PRO A 48 -38.61 25.43 -46.71
C PRO A 48 -38.98 24.53 -47.90
N LEU A 49 -39.53 23.35 -47.63
CA LEU A 49 -39.91 22.38 -48.66
C LEU A 49 -41.23 21.69 -48.35
N LYS A 50 -41.94 21.28 -49.41
CA LYS A 50 -43.11 20.40 -49.27
C LYS A 50 -42.70 18.99 -48.85
N PRO A 51 -43.54 18.25 -48.11
CA PRO A 51 -43.26 16.86 -47.71
C PRO A 51 -42.89 15.94 -48.89
N ASN A 52 -43.54 16.08 -50.05
CA ASN A 52 -43.24 15.28 -51.24
C ASN A 52 -41.85 15.56 -51.84
N GLN A 53 -41.35 16.80 -51.73
CA GLN A 53 -40.01 17.17 -52.17
C GLN A 53 -38.94 16.55 -51.26
N ILE A 54 -39.19 16.54 -49.94
CA ILE A 54 -38.34 15.86 -48.96
C ILE A 54 -38.29 14.35 -49.25
N ALA A 55 -39.44 13.71 -49.49
CA ALA A 55 -39.49 12.29 -49.86
C ALA A 55 -38.74 11.98 -51.16
N THR A 56 -38.90 12.82 -52.18
CA THR A 56 -38.21 12.63 -53.47
C THR A 56 -36.70 12.77 -53.32
N TYR A 57 -36.24 13.74 -52.52
CA TYR A 57 -34.82 13.98 -52.29
C TYR A 57 -34.17 12.84 -51.47
N LEU A 58 -34.85 12.36 -50.43
CA LEU A 58 -34.34 11.32 -49.53
C LEU A 58 -34.64 9.88 -50.00
N GLY A 59 -35.44 9.71 -51.06
CA GLY A 59 -35.84 8.40 -51.57
C GLY A 59 -36.82 7.65 -50.65
N LEU A 60 -37.57 8.38 -49.82
CA LEU A 60 -38.50 7.81 -48.85
C LEU A 60 -39.85 7.50 -49.50
N ASN A 61 -40.43 6.36 -49.15
CA ASN A 61 -41.84 6.09 -49.44
C ASN A 61 -42.75 6.90 -48.49
N LYS A 62 -44.07 6.85 -48.74
CA LYS A 62 -45.04 7.65 -47.98
C LYS A 62 -45.07 7.31 -46.48
N GLU A 63 -44.92 6.05 -46.12
CA GLU A 63 -44.94 5.60 -44.73
C GLU A 63 -43.66 6.04 -44.00
N GLU A 64 -42.51 5.88 -44.65
CA GLU A 64 -41.20 6.33 -44.13
C GLU A 64 -41.13 7.85 -43.96
N LEU A 65 -41.66 8.62 -44.91
CA LEU A 65 -41.74 10.07 -44.81
C LEU A 65 -42.62 10.49 -43.62
N ASN A 66 -43.79 9.86 -43.47
CA ASN A 66 -44.70 10.16 -42.38
C ASN A 66 -44.06 9.88 -41.03
N GLU A 67 -43.38 8.74 -40.87
CA GLU A 67 -42.65 8.41 -39.64
C GLU A 67 -41.53 9.42 -39.35
N ALA A 68 -40.74 9.77 -40.36
CA ALA A 68 -39.63 10.72 -40.23
C ALA A 68 -40.09 12.13 -39.85
N LEU A 69 -41.19 12.61 -40.43
CA LEU A 69 -41.74 13.94 -40.14
C LEU A 69 -42.56 13.97 -38.86
N SER A 70 -43.38 12.95 -38.60
CA SER A 70 -44.26 12.91 -37.42
C SER A 70 -43.46 12.97 -36.13
N ASP A 71 -42.34 12.27 -36.06
CA ASP A 71 -41.48 12.30 -34.87
C ASP A 71 -40.88 13.70 -34.66
N LEU A 72 -40.27 14.30 -35.69
CA LEU A 72 -39.69 15.66 -35.62
C LEU A 72 -40.73 16.76 -35.36
N MET A 73 -41.96 16.59 -35.83
CA MET A 73 -43.06 17.49 -35.50
C MET A 73 -43.51 17.30 -34.05
N SER A 74 -43.55 16.06 -33.56
CA SER A 74 -43.95 15.76 -32.18
C SER A 74 -42.94 16.25 -31.13
N THR A 75 -41.65 16.27 -31.47
CA THR A 75 -40.59 16.84 -30.64
C THR A 75 -40.51 18.37 -30.73
N GLY A 76 -41.31 18.98 -31.61
CA GLY A 76 -41.33 20.43 -31.82
C GLY A 76 -40.16 20.94 -32.67
N ASP A 77 -39.47 20.07 -33.40
CA ASP A 77 -38.34 20.44 -34.25
C ASP A 77 -38.80 20.96 -35.63
N LEU A 78 -39.99 20.56 -36.09
CA LEU A 78 -40.56 20.97 -37.36
C LEU A 78 -41.98 21.53 -37.19
N GLU A 79 -42.31 22.53 -38.01
CA GLU A 79 -43.68 23.04 -38.16
C GLU A 79 -44.09 23.10 -39.64
N ILE A 80 -45.40 23.14 -39.89
CA ILE A 80 -45.96 23.30 -41.23
C ILE A 80 -46.44 24.74 -41.37
N SER A 81 -45.94 25.44 -42.38
CA SER A 81 -46.39 26.78 -42.74
C SER A 81 -47.83 26.79 -43.25
N GLU A 82 -48.46 27.97 -43.32
CA GLU A 82 -49.80 28.13 -43.94
C GLU A 82 -49.84 27.68 -45.41
N SER A 83 -48.72 27.78 -46.12
CA SER A 83 -48.58 27.29 -47.50
C SER A 83 -48.41 25.78 -47.59
N GLY A 84 -48.17 25.08 -46.47
CA GLY A 84 -47.94 23.64 -46.40
C GLY A 84 -46.47 23.23 -46.55
N ASP A 85 -45.53 24.16 -46.37
CA ASP A 85 -44.08 23.88 -46.37
C ASP A 85 -43.63 23.47 -44.97
N ILE A 86 -42.68 22.55 -44.90
CA ILE A 86 -42.01 22.16 -43.66
C ILE A 86 -40.94 23.20 -43.34
N LEU A 87 -40.95 23.69 -42.12
CA LEU A 87 -40.04 24.71 -41.57
C LEU A 87 -39.36 24.18 -40.30
N LEU A 88 -38.16 24.67 -40.03
CA LEU A 88 -37.55 24.56 -38.71
C LEU A 88 -38.31 25.46 -37.72
N THR A 89 -38.48 24.99 -36.50
CA THR A 89 -38.93 25.85 -35.40
C THR A 89 -37.75 26.66 -34.84
N PRO A 90 -37.98 27.77 -34.11
CA PRO A 90 -36.90 28.53 -33.46
C PRO A 90 -36.00 27.67 -32.56
N GLN A 91 -36.54 26.63 -31.92
CA GLN A 91 -35.77 25.71 -31.10
C GLN A 91 -34.77 24.89 -31.94
N SER A 92 -35.21 24.39 -33.09
CA SER A 92 -34.38 23.54 -33.95
C SER A 92 -33.35 24.32 -34.78
N GLU A 93 -33.56 25.62 -34.98
CA GLU A 93 -32.55 26.51 -35.59
C GLU A 93 -31.27 26.54 -34.73
N ASP A 94 -31.41 26.53 -33.40
CA ASP A 94 -30.29 26.52 -32.44
C ASP A 94 -29.48 25.20 -32.45
N TYR A 95 -29.96 24.14 -33.11
CA TYR A 95 -29.19 22.90 -33.27
C TYR A 95 -28.00 23.09 -34.21
N PHE A 96 -28.01 24.13 -35.04
CA PHE A 96 -27.00 24.35 -36.06
C PHE A 96 -26.03 25.47 -35.66
N GLU A 97 -24.73 25.15 -35.68
CA GLU A 97 -23.68 26.17 -35.46
C GLU A 97 -23.52 27.14 -36.64
N ASP A 98 -23.82 26.69 -37.86
CA ASP A 98 -23.79 27.47 -39.10
C ASP A 98 -24.61 26.74 -40.19
N LEU A 99 -24.91 27.41 -41.30
CA LEU A 99 -25.69 26.87 -42.41
C LEU A 99 -25.02 25.60 -42.99
N GLY A 100 -25.76 24.49 -43.02
CA GLY A 100 -25.28 23.22 -43.59
C GLY A 100 -24.33 22.43 -42.70
N LYS A 101 -24.05 22.87 -41.47
CA LYS A 101 -23.36 22.07 -40.44
C LYS A 101 -24.27 20.97 -39.90
N LEU A 102 -23.67 20.03 -39.18
CA LEU A 102 -24.42 18.94 -38.55
C LEU A 102 -25.25 19.51 -37.39
N PRO A 103 -26.58 19.26 -37.33
CA PRO A 103 -27.38 19.62 -36.18
C PRO A 103 -26.95 18.80 -34.98
N LYS A 104 -26.82 19.45 -33.81
CA LYS A 104 -26.50 18.77 -32.55
C LYS A 104 -27.56 19.07 -31.51
N THR A 105 -28.12 18.05 -30.90
CA THR A 105 -29.06 18.20 -29.78
C THR A 105 -28.37 17.84 -28.46
N SER A 106 -28.65 18.60 -27.41
CA SER A 106 -28.22 18.22 -26.06
C SER A 106 -29.14 17.12 -25.54
N SER A 107 -28.58 15.95 -25.22
CA SER A 107 -29.30 14.89 -24.52
C SER A 107 -28.75 14.68 -23.12
N ILE A 108 -29.68 14.45 -22.18
CA ILE A 108 -29.34 14.06 -20.81
C ILE A 108 -29.25 12.54 -20.81
N MET A 109 -28.08 12.03 -20.44
CA MET A 109 -27.82 10.60 -20.32
C MET A 109 -27.58 10.24 -18.86
N GLU A 110 -28.24 9.19 -18.39
CA GLU A 110 -27.99 8.60 -17.07
C GLU A 110 -26.87 7.56 -17.15
N THR A 111 -25.98 7.56 -16.16
CA THR A 111 -24.94 6.54 -16.05
C THR A 111 -24.53 6.28 -14.61
N SER A 112 -23.67 5.28 -14.42
CA SER A 112 -23.03 5.01 -13.15
C SER A 112 -21.55 4.73 -13.32
N SER A 113 -20.75 5.17 -12.35
CA SER A 113 -19.31 4.92 -12.32
C SER A 113 -18.89 4.41 -10.95
N ILE A 114 -18.12 3.32 -10.94
CA ILE A 114 -17.57 2.75 -9.71
C ILE A 114 -16.12 3.20 -9.57
N LEU A 115 -15.84 3.99 -8.55
CA LEU A 115 -14.51 4.54 -8.27
C LEU A 115 -14.10 4.30 -6.82
N SER A 116 -12.79 4.18 -6.62
CA SER A 116 -12.15 3.95 -5.32
C SER A 116 -11.48 5.23 -4.86
N PHE A 117 -11.70 5.63 -3.61
CA PHE A 117 -11.09 6.81 -3.00
C PHE A 117 -10.39 6.44 -1.70
N GLU A 118 -9.13 6.85 -1.57
CA GLU A 118 -8.41 6.85 -0.30
C GLU A 118 -9.04 7.88 0.65
N ILE A 119 -9.28 7.53 1.92
CA ILE A 119 -10.21 8.28 2.79
C ILE A 119 -9.56 9.41 3.61
N GLY A 120 -8.24 9.48 3.68
CA GLY A 120 -7.51 10.60 4.29
C GLY A 120 -7.52 11.85 3.41
N GLY A 121 -7.19 11.73 2.12
CA GLY A 121 -7.09 12.86 1.18
C GLY A 121 -8.11 12.87 0.04
N PHE A 122 -8.96 11.83 -0.08
CA PHE A 122 -9.88 11.65 -1.21
C PHE A 122 -9.17 11.63 -2.57
N ASN A 123 -7.97 11.05 -2.60
CA ASN A 123 -7.30 10.70 -3.86
C ASN A 123 -8.10 9.59 -4.57
N CYS A 124 -8.48 9.82 -5.83
CA CYS A 124 -9.17 8.80 -6.63
C CYS A 124 -8.15 7.85 -7.23
N LEU A 125 -8.36 6.56 -6.99
CA LEU A 125 -7.47 5.45 -7.38
C LEU A 125 -8.02 4.71 -8.61
N GLY A 126 -9.00 5.32 -9.29
CA GLY A 126 -9.68 4.76 -10.45
C GLY A 126 -10.71 3.68 -10.11
N SER A 127 -11.07 2.89 -11.12
CA SER A 127 -12.19 1.92 -11.05
C SER A 127 -11.78 0.51 -10.61
N ARG A 128 -10.47 0.24 -10.53
CA ARG A 128 -9.95 -1.09 -10.18
C ARG A 128 -10.08 -1.31 -8.66
N ARG A 129 -10.28 -2.58 -8.28
CA ARG A 129 -10.20 -2.99 -6.86
C ARG A 129 -8.76 -3.00 -6.42
N ILE A 130 -8.53 -2.56 -5.18
CA ILE A 130 -7.22 -2.61 -4.55
C ILE A 130 -7.21 -3.85 -3.66
N ARG A 131 -6.18 -4.69 -3.83
CA ARG A 131 -6.12 -6.02 -3.20
C ARG A 131 -4.98 -6.14 -2.21
N ASP A 132 -4.60 -5.02 -1.59
CA ASP A 132 -3.69 -5.09 -0.45
C ASP A 132 -4.40 -5.71 0.75
N ASN A 133 -3.66 -5.92 1.82
CA ASN A 133 -4.18 -6.48 3.06
C ASN A 133 -3.76 -5.60 4.25
N TRP A 134 -4.49 -5.78 5.36
CA TRP A 134 -4.32 -5.05 6.61
C TRP A 134 -3.17 -5.55 7.51
N LYS A 135 -2.42 -6.57 7.10
CA LYS A 135 -1.39 -7.23 7.93
C LYS A 135 -0.04 -6.54 7.79
N PHE A 136 0.83 -6.64 8.79
CA PHE A 136 2.23 -6.19 8.70
C PHE A 136 2.36 -4.73 8.24
N GLY A 137 1.52 -3.85 8.81
CA GLY A 137 1.57 -2.41 8.55
C GLY A 137 0.83 -1.63 9.63
N ILE A 138 0.99 -0.32 9.62
CA ILE A 138 0.36 0.61 10.56
C ILE A 138 -0.91 1.14 9.91
N ALA A 139 -2.07 0.70 10.40
CA ALA A 139 -3.35 1.23 9.95
C ALA A 139 -3.48 2.71 10.37
N LEU A 140 -3.68 3.58 9.39
CA LEU A 140 -3.89 5.00 9.65
C LEU A 140 -5.32 5.24 10.13
N ASN A 141 -5.44 5.96 11.24
CA ASN A 141 -6.73 6.33 11.81
C ASN A 141 -7.23 7.62 11.18
N VAL A 142 -8.22 7.51 10.29
CA VAL A 142 -8.93 8.67 9.74
C VAL A 142 -10.06 9.08 10.69
N ASP A 143 -10.32 10.38 10.80
CA ASP A 143 -11.39 10.89 11.66
C ASP A 143 -12.74 10.25 11.32
N ASN A 144 -13.49 9.84 12.35
CA ASN A 144 -14.81 9.24 12.22
C ASN A 144 -15.79 10.17 11.47
N GLU A 145 -15.67 11.49 11.63
CA GLU A 145 -16.50 12.46 10.90
C GLU A 145 -16.25 12.38 9.39
N ILE A 146 -14.98 12.31 8.98
CA ILE A 146 -14.57 12.18 7.57
C ILE A 146 -15.07 10.84 7.00
N VAL A 147 -14.91 9.76 7.77
CA VAL A 147 -15.36 8.42 7.39
C VAL A 147 -16.88 8.38 7.20
N ALA A 148 -17.65 8.95 8.14
CA ALA A 148 -19.11 9.02 8.09
C ALA A 148 -19.62 9.85 6.89
N ASN A 149 -18.95 10.96 6.58
CA ASN A 149 -19.30 11.84 5.47
C ASN A 149 -18.59 11.48 4.15
N SER A 150 -17.93 10.32 4.07
CA SER A 150 -17.08 9.96 2.93
C SER A 150 -17.79 9.95 1.57
N ALA A 151 -19.09 9.63 1.53
CA ALA A 151 -19.88 9.70 0.30
C ALA A 151 -20.02 11.14 -0.23
N ASN A 152 -20.21 12.13 0.65
CA ASN A 152 -20.32 13.54 0.29
C ASN A 152 -18.98 14.10 -0.20
N HIS A 153 -17.88 13.71 0.45
CA HIS A 153 -16.53 14.07 0.01
C HIS A 153 -16.18 13.45 -1.34
N ALA A 154 -16.55 12.18 -1.57
CA ALA A 154 -16.38 11.51 -2.86
C ALA A 154 -17.19 12.21 -3.96
N LYS A 155 -18.46 12.56 -3.69
CA LYS A 155 -19.32 13.33 -4.62
C LYS A 155 -18.67 14.66 -5.01
N THR A 156 -18.25 15.44 -4.01
CA THR A 156 -17.64 16.76 -4.21
C THR A 156 -16.33 16.66 -5.01
N THR A 157 -15.51 15.67 -4.70
CA THR A 157 -14.24 15.43 -5.39
C THR A 157 -14.47 14.96 -6.82
N PHE A 158 -15.43 14.06 -7.03
CA PHE A 158 -15.84 13.60 -8.35
C PHE A 158 -16.33 14.75 -9.23
N GLN A 159 -17.21 15.60 -8.71
CA GLN A 159 -17.72 16.76 -9.45
C GLN A 159 -16.58 17.69 -9.88
N ARG A 160 -15.66 17.99 -8.95
CA ARG A 160 -14.51 18.88 -9.23
C ARG A 160 -13.52 18.28 -10.24
N LYS A 161 -13.30 16.96 -10.18
CA LYS A 161 -12.29 16.25 -11.00
C LYS A 161 -12.88 15.46 -12.16
N PHE A 162 -14.15 15.71 -12.50
CA PHE A 162 -14.90 14.95 -13.49
C PHE A 162 -14.15 14.78 -14.82
N TYR A 163 -13.71 15.89 -15.42
CA TYR A 163 -13.00 15.87 -16.70
C TYR A 163 -11.66 15.12 -16.61
N GLN A 164 -10.96 15.20 -15.46
CA GLN A 164 -9.73 14.45 -15.26
C GLN A 164 -10.00 12.94 -15.24
N TYR A 165 -11.09 12.50 -14.61
CA TYR A 165 -11.47 11.09 -14.58
C TYR A 165 -11.98 10.59 -15.92
N TYR A 166 -12.66 11.47 -16.67
CA TYR A 166 -13.05 11.23 -18.05
C TYR A 166 -11.82 11.01 -18.95
N ASP A 167 -10.85 11.93 -18.91
CA ASP A 167 -9.63 11.88 -19.72
C ASP A 167 -8.73 10.68 -19.35
N LYS A 168 -8.78 10.23 -18.08
CA LYS A 168 -8.12 9.00 -17.61
C LYS A 168 -8.87 7.70 -17.98
N GLU A 169 -9.99 7.80 -18.70
CA GLU A 169 -10.86 6.68 -19.10
C GLU A 169 -11.40 5.86 -17.91
N TRP A 170 -11.59 6.50 -16.76
CA TRP A 170 -12.12 5.83 -15.57
C TRP A 170 -13.65 5.77 -15.56
N LEU A 171 -14.32 6.61 -16.36
CA LEU A 171 -15.78 6.72 -16.47
C LEU A 171 -16.32 5.85 -17.60
N LYS A 172 -16.32 4.53 -17.39
CA LYS A 172 -16.76 3.57 -18.41
C LYS A 172 -18.24 3.76 -18.76
N GLY A 173 -18.56 3.63 -20.04
CA GLY A 173 -19.94 3.68 -20.54
C GLY A 173 -20.47 5.08 -20.84
N MET A 174 -19.64 6.11 -20.71
CA MET A 174 -19.97 7.43 -21.24
C MET A 174 -19.89 7.46 -22.75
N LYS A 175 -20.93 7.98 -23.37
CA LYS A 175 -20.93 8.38 -24.77
C LYS A 175 -20.48 9.83 -24.86
N SER A 176 -19.56 10.13 -25.77
CA SER A 176 -19.28 11.48 -26.24
C SER A 176 -19.22 11.50 -27.75
N ASP A 177 -19.76 12.54 -28.38
CA ASP A 177 -19.42 12.84 -29.77
C ASP A 177 -17.97 13.36 -29.82
N SER A 178 -17.24 13.06 -30.90
CA SER A 178 -15.77 13.14 -30.95
C SER A 178 -15.14 14.51 -30.68
N ASN A 179 -15.94 15.58 -30.62
CA ASN A 179 -15.46 16.96 -30.52
C ASN A 179 -15.89 17.71 -29.25
N GLU A 180 -16.72 17.13 -28.35
CA GLU A 180 -17.21 17.83 -27.15
C GLU A 180 -17.23 16.94 -25.91
N LYS A 181 -16.75 17.49 -24.77
CA LYS A 181 -16.70 16.76 -23.50
C LYS A 181 -18.06 16.77 -22.79
N PRO A 182 -18.53 15.64 -22.23
CA PRO A 182 -19.76 15.60 -21.46
C PRO A 182 -19.66 16.49 -20.22
N THR A 183 -20.79 16.98 -19.71
CA THR A 183 -20.82 17.79 -18.47
C THR A 183 -21.86 17.23 -17.50
N ILE A 184 -21.55 17.19 -16.19
CA ILE A 184 -22.49 16.69 -15.19
C ILE A 184 -23.73 17.59 -15.14
N TYR A 185 -24.91 16.98 -15.25
CA TYR A 185 -26.21 17.63 -15.10
C TYR A 185 -26.69 17.56 -13.64
N SER A 186 -26.77 16.34 -13.09
CA SER A 186 -27.25 16.09 -11.74
C SER A 186 -26.60 14.82 -11.16
N PHE A 187 -26.65 14.68 -9.83
CA PHE A 187 -26.29 13.44 -9.15
C PHE A 187 -27.53 12.80 -8.56
N ASP A 188 -27.68 11.50 -8.78
CA ASP A 188 -28.82 10.74 -8.27
C ASP A 188 -28.46 10.11 -6.93
N SER A 189 -27.32 9.41 -6.86
CA SER A 189 -26.85 8.80 -5.61
C SER A 189 -25.34 8.55 -5.59
N VAL A 190 -24.78 8.52 -4.37
CA VAL A 190 -23.39 8.10 -4.13
C VAL A 190 -23.37 7.11 -2.97
N ASN A 191 -23.21 5.83 -3.31
CA ASN A 191 -23.37 4.73 -2.36
C ASN A 191 -22.04 4.00 -2.13
N LYS A 192 -21.65 3.83 -0.86
CA LYS A 192 -20.48 3.03 -0.49
C LYS A 192 -20.75 1.54 -0.76
N LEU A 193 -19.92 0.93 -1.59
CA LEU A 193 -19.99 -0.49 -1.94
C LEU A 193 -19.14 -1.38 -1.02
N GLY A 194 -18.09 -0.83 -0.42
CA GLY A 194 -17.18 -1.59 0.41
C GLY A 194 -15.92 -0.82 0.77
N GLN A 195 -15.01 -1.51 1.45
CA GLN A 195 -13.74 -0.98 1.91
C GLN A 195 -12.60 -1.90 1.50
N ASP A 196 -11.59 -1.31 0.87
CA ASP A 196 -10.30 -1.92 0.56
C ASP A 196 -9.23 -1.26 1.45
N SER A 197 -8.03 -1.81 1.44
CA SER A 197 -6.83 -1.20 2.03
C SER A 197 -5.89 -0.73 0.93
N LEU A 198 -5.33 0.46 1.07
CA LEU A 198 -4.19 0.91 0.26
C LEU A 198 -2.93 0.89 1.13
N ARG A 199 -1.90 0.18 0.68
CA ARG A 199 -0.58 0.17 1.32
C ARG A 199 0.30 1.26 0.74
N LEU A 200 0.95 2.00 1.63
CA LEU A 200 1.87 3.08 1.33
C LEU A 200 3.17 2.85 2.09
N THR A 201 4.27 2.62 1.38
CA THR A 201 5.57 2.30 1.96
C THR A 201 6.40 3.56 2.13
N ASN A 202 6.92 3.81 3.34
CA ASN A 202 7.94 4.83 3.58
C ASN A 202 9.28 4.17 3.83
N LEU A 203 10.30 4.70 3.15
CA LEU A 203 11.68 4.38 3.42
C LEU A 203 12.32 5.51 4.21
N PHE A 204 12.60 5.28 5.48
CA PHE A 204 13.29 6.24 6.34
C PHE A 204 14.79 6.19 6.07
N LYS A 205 15.36 7.38 5.86
CA LYS A 205 16.73 7.57 5.41
C LYS A 205 17.45 8.60 6.29
N ILE A 206 18.76 8.49 6.35
CA ILE A 206 19.67 9.49 6.93
C ILE A 206 20.68 9.96 5.88
N ASP A 207 21.16 11.20 6.01
CA ASP A 207 22.31 11.72 5.28
C ASP A 207 23.64 11.09 5.77
N LEU A 208 24.77 11.56 5.23
CA LEU A 208 26.10 11.04 5.59
C LEU A 208 26.48 11.36 7.04
N GLU A 209 25.98 12.47 7.57
CA GLU A 209 26.18 12.95 8.94
C GLU A 209 25.25 12.25 9.94
N GLY A 210 24.29 11.46 9.47
CA GLY A 210 23.34 10.71 10.28
C GLY A 210 22.10 11.52 10.69
N ASN A 211 21.78 12.62 9.99
CA ASN A 211 20.53 13.35 10.21
C ASN A 211 19.41 12.71 9.37
N PRO A 212 18.19 12.61 9.91
CA PRO A 212 17.04 12.08 9.18
C PRO A 212 16.67 12.99 8.02
N LEU A 213 16.38 12.37 6.87
CA LEU A 213 15.83 13.05 5.71
C LEU A 213 14.31 13.16 5.82
N GLU A 214 13.74 14.16 5.14
CA GLU A 214 12.29 14.28 5.01
C GLU A 214 11.70 13.06 4.27
N ARG A 215 10.44 12.75 4.56
CA ARG A 215 9.75 11.62 3.91
C ARG A 215 9.35 12.02 2.49
N ASP A 216 9.58 11.10 1.57
CA ASP A 216 9.12 11.21 0.19
C ASP A 216 7.58 11.22 0.12
N ASP A 217 7.02 11.93 -0.88
CA ASP A 217 5.61 11.83 -1.24
C ASP A 217 5.30 10.48 -1.90
N TYR A 218 4.04 10.06 -1.81
CA TYR A 218 3.59 8.81 -2.44
C TYR A 218 3.24 9.02 -3.91
N GLU A 219 4.00 8.41 -4.82
CA GLU A 219 3.74 8.43 -6.26
C GLU A 219 2.34 7.90 -6.65
N SER A 220 1.77 7.02 -5.83
CA SER A 220 0.44 6.45 -6.04
C SER A 220 -0.70 7.42 -5.74
N LEU A 221 -0.41 8.57 -5.13
CA LEU A 221 -1.37 9.60 -4.75
C LEU A 221 -1.13 10.87 -5.57
N GLU A 222 -2.21 11.55 -5.95
CA GLU A 222 -2.10 12.86 -6.60
C GLU A 222 -1.67 13.95 -5.61
N ASN A 223 -2.04 13.80 -4.34
CA ASN A 223 -1.64 14.67 -3.25
C ASN A 223 -1.46 13.85 -1.96
N SER A 224 -0.26 13.90 -1.40
CA SER A 224 0.12 13.15 -0.21
C SER A 224 -0.07 13.92 1.11
N ASN A 225 -0.42 15.21 1.08
CA ASN A 225 -0.42 16.09 2.26
C ASN A 225 -1.27 15.56 3.43
N GLU A 226 -2.54 15.23 3.17
CA GLU A 226 -3.44 14.74 4.23
C GLU A 226 -3.01 13.38 4.75
N VAL A 227 -2.50 12.51 3.87
CA VAL A 227 -1.96 11.21 4.27
C VAL A 227 -0.69 11.38 5.10
N ASN A 228 0.22 12.27 4.71
CA ASN A 228 1.44 12.59 5.45
C ASN A 228 1.12 13.15 6.84
N LYS A 229 0.04 13.93 7.00
CA LYS A 229 -0.46 14.34 8.33
C LYS A 229 -0.92 13.15 9.16
N LEU A 230 -1.69 12.22 8.57
CA LEU A 230 -2.13 10.99 9.25
C LEU A 230 -0.95 10.12 9.66
N VAL A 231 0.06 9.98 8.81
CA VAL A 231 1.31 9.25 9.11
C VAL A 231 2.06 9.95 10.25
N THR A 232 2.21 11.27 10.20
CA THR A 232 2.82 12.05 11.30
C THR A 232 2.08 11.83 12.62
N LYS A 233 0.75 11.83 12.60
CA LYS A 233 -0.07 11.52 13.78
C LYS A 233 0.13 10.09 14.28
N ALA A 234 0.26 9.11 13.38
CA ALA A 234 0.51 7.72 13.74
C ALA A 234 1.92 7.50 14.33
N LEU A 235 2.91 8.28 13.90
CA LEU A 235 4.27 8.24 14.43
C LEU A 235 4.41 8.96 15.78
N SER A 236 3.74 10.11 15.93
CA SER A 236 3.80 10.99 17.11
C SER A 236 3.07 10.47 18.36
N ILE A 237 2.58 9.22 18.36
CA ILE A 237 1.89 8.66 19.53
C ILE A 237 2.83 8.70 20.75
N ASP A 238 2.36 9.44 21.77
CA ASP A 238 3.04 9.87 22.99
C ASP A 238 3.78 8.77 23.77
N GLY A 239 4.86 9.17 24.45
CA GLY A 239 5.47 8.39 25.53
C GLY A 239 6.70 7.58 25.17
N SER A 240 7.21 7.65 23.94
CA SER A 240 8.50 7.05 23.61
C SER A 240 9.61 7.89 24.23
N ARG A 241 10.38 7.30 25.15
CA ARG A 241 11.61 7.89 25.70
C ARG A 241 12.80 7.39 24.89
N THR A 242 13.89 8.14 24.90
CA THR A 242 15.15 7.60 24.40
C THR A 242 15.57 6.38 25.21
N ASN A 243 16.15 5.37 24.56
CA ASN A 243 16.59 4.12 25.17
C ASN A 243 18.10 3.86 25.01
N ILE A 244 18.90 4.93 24.86
CA ILE A 244 20.37 4.82 24.73
C ILE A 244 21.00 4.01 25.89
N PRO A 245 20.64 4.23 27.17
CA PRO A 245 21.19 3.44 28.27
C PRO A 245 20.88 1.94 28.15
N GLU A 246 19.64 1.59 27.80
CA GLU A 246 19.19 0.21 27.63
C GLU A 246 19.94 -0.48 26.48
N VAL A 247 20.18 0.23 25.38
CA VAL A 247 20.99 -0.26 24.26
C VAL A 247 22.44 -0.49 24.67
N ALA A 248 23.04 0.42 25.45
CA ALA A 248 24.40 0.25 25.97
C ALA A 248 24.52 -0.94 26.93
N GLU A 249 23.53 -1.16 27.79
CA GLU A 249 23.46 -2.34 28.66
C GLU A 249 23.35 -3.64 27.85
N ALA A 250 22.53 -3.65 26.80
CA ALA A 250 22.39 -4.78 25.90
C ALA A 250 23.72 -5.11 25.17
N MET A 251 24.40 -4.10 24.63
CA MET A 251 25.73 -4.26 24.01
C MET A 251 26.73 -4.86 24.99
N LYS A 252 26.75 -4.37 26.24
CA LYS A 252 27.62 -4.88 27.29
C LYS A 252 27.32 -6.35 27.63
N ALA A 253 26.05 -6.71 27.78
CA ALA A 253 25.62 -8.08 28.06
C ALA A 253 26.04 -9.04 26.93
N ILE A 254 25.87 -8.61 25.68
CA ILE A 254 26.29 -9.36 24.48
C ILE A 254 27.82 -9.39 24.35
N GLY A 255 28.53 -8.40 24.89
CA GLY A 255 29.98 -8.19 24.70
C GLY A 255 30.30 -7.64 23.32
N ASP A 256 29.38 -6.85 22.77
CA ASP A 256 29.57 -6.12 21.52
C ASP A 256 30.28 -4.80 21.81
N ASN A 257 31.53 -4.72 21.39
CA ASN A 257 32.35 -3.52 21.55
C ASN A 257 32.57 -2.77 20.22
N TRP A 258 31.96 -3.23 19.12
CA TRP A 258 32.20 -2.68 17.79
C TRP A 258 31.02 -1.87 17.28
N THR A 259 29.77 -2.19 17.65
CA THR A 259 28.61 -1.45 17.13
C THR A 259 28.59 0.00 17.64
N VAL A 260 29.08 0.23 18.87
CA VAL A 260 29.13 1.57 19.48
C VAL A 260 29.92 2.59 18.64
N GLN A 261 30.93 2.14 17.89
CA GLN A 261 31.81 3.01 17.10
C GLN A 261 31.11 3.70 15.92
N PHE A 262 29.91 3.22 15.54
CA PHE A 262 29.16 3.77 14.43
C PHE A 262 28.25 4.91 14.85
N PHE A 263 27.98 5.09 16.14
CA PHE A 263 27.08 6.16 16.60
C PHE A 263 27.81 7.49 16.69
N ASN A 264 27.09 8.55 16.34
CA ASN A 264 27.53 9.94 16.52
C ASN A 264 26.46 10.75 17.28
N ASN A 265 26.63 12.06 17.36
CA ASN A 265 25.68 12.94 18.06
C ASN A 265 24.29 12.98 17.41
N SER A 266 24.18 12.69 16.12
CA SER A 266 22.92 12.61 15.38
C SER A 266 22.35 11.20 15.47
N SER A 267 22.86 10.26 14.68
CA SER A 267 22.48 8.86 14.72
C SER A 267 23.68 7.96 14.41
N ILE A 268 24.02 7.77 13.13
CA ILE A 268 25.12 6.93 12.65
C ILE A 268 26.08 7.77 11.81
N ASP A 269 27.39 7.56 11.99
CA ASP A 269 28.43 7.97 11.05
C ASP A 269 28.43 7.00 9.84
N VAL A 270 27.78 7.43 8.75
CA VAL A 270 27.59 6.59 7.55
C VAL A 270 28.91 6.25 6.86
N PRO A 271 29.88 7.19 6.70
CA PRO A 271 31.21 6.86 6.19
C PRO A 271 31.94 5.79 7.01
N ALA A 272 31.98 5.92 8.34
CA ALA A 272 32.64 4.95 9.20
C ALA A 272 31.96 3.57 9.16
N PHE A 273 30.62 3.55 9.17
CA PHE A 273 29.83 2.33 8.99
C PHE A 273 30.15 1.64 7.66
N THR A 274 30.17 2.39 6.56
CA THR A 274 30.38 1.87 5.20
C THR A 274 31.78 1.30 5.03
N ALA A 275 32.80 2.01 5.52
CA ALA A 275 34.18 1.55 5.50
C ALA A 275 34.36 0.24 6.28
N LYS A 276 33.78 0.16 7.49
CA LYS A 276 33.86 -1.05 8.32
C LYS A 276 33.09 -2.22 7.70
N ARG A 277 31.94 -1.96 7.07
CA ARG A 277 31.18 -2.98 6.35
C ARG A 277 31.98 -3.61 5.22
N ALA A 278 32.64 -2.79 4.40
CA ALA A 278 33.50 -3.28 3.31
C ALA A 278 34.67 -4.13 3.84
N GLU A 279 35.26 -3.76 4.98
CA GLU A 279 36.30 -4.56 5.64
C GLU A 279 35.77 -5.94 6.08
N SER A 280 34.60 -5.99 6.72
CA SER A 280 33.99 -7.24 7.19
C SER A 280 33.56 -8.17 6.05
N GLU A 281 33.18 -7.63 4.89
CA GLU A 281 32.87 -8.43 3.70
C GLU A 281 34.10 -9.18 3.17
N MET A 282 35.30 -8.61 3.33
CA MET A 282 36.57 -9.23 2.95
C MET A 282 37.13 -10.17 4.02
N ASN A 283 36.77 -9.96 5.29
CA ASN A 283 37.25 -10.77 6.41
C ASN A 283 36.09 -11.33 7.26
N PRO A 284 35.65 -12.58 7.01
CA PRO A 284 34.52 -13.20 7.71
C PRO A 284 34.68 -13.37 9.23
N LYS A 285 35.87 -13.13 9.79
CA LYS A 285 36.10 -13.15 11.25
C LYS A 285 35.63 -11.86 11.92
N ILE A 286 35.52 -10.77 11.17
CA ILE A 286 35.04 -9.50 11.69
C ILE A 286 33.51 -9.50 11.58
N PRO A 287 32.78 -9.21 12.67
CA PRO A 287 31.33 -9.04 12.60
C PRO A 287 30.95 -8.03 11.51
N LEU A 288 29.97 -8.39 10.68
CA LEU A 288 29.49 -7.56 9.58
C LEU A 288 28.47 -6.56 10.11
N PRO A 289 28.76 -5.24 10.08
CA PRO A 289 27.83 -4.21 10.52
C PRO A 289 26.56 -4.17 9.68
N LEU A 290 25.42 -4.03 10.35
CA LEU A 290 24.09 -3.95 9.74
C LEU A 290 23.35 -2.72 10.23
N VAL A 291 22.53 -2.15 9.33
CA VAL A 291 21.55 -1.12 9.63
C VAL A 291 20.20 -1.58 9.07
N GLY A 292 19.15 -1.33 9.85
CA GLY A 292 17.78 -1.74 9.61
C GLY A 292 17.42 -3.15 10.10
N PRO A 293 16.12 -3.46 10.18
CA PRO A 293 15.63 -4.75 10.69
C PRO A 293 16.20 -5.96 9.92
N ALA A 294 16.13 -7.16 10.51
CA ALA A 294 16.61 -8.37 9.86
C ALA A 294 15.86 -8.69 8.54
N TYR A 295 14.60 -8.23 8.42
CA TYR A 295 13.75 -8.42 7.25
C TYR A 295 13.93 -7.39 6.14
N THR A 296 14.86 -6.43 6.26
CA THR A 296 15.19 -5.57 5.11
C THR A 296 15.76 -6.42 3.97
N LYS A 297 15.57 -5.98 2.72
CA LYS A 297 15.99 -6.76 1.54
C LYS A 297 17.47 -7.15 1.59
N GLU A 298 18.34 -6.24 2.04
CA GLU A 298 19.78 -6.44 2.09
C GLU A 298 20.19 -7.33 3.26
N ASN A 299 19.67 -7.08 4.47
CA ASN A 299 20.01 -7.88 5.65
C ASN A 299 19.46 -9.30 5.52
N TRP A 300 18.22 -9.46 5.02
CA TRP A 300 17.62 -10.76 4.83
C TRP A 300 18.38 -11.61 3.81
N LYS A 301 18.93 -11.00 2.76
CA LYS A 301 19.77 -11.71 1.78
C LYS A 301 20.96 -12.39 2.48
N LEU A 302 21.63 -11.70 3.40
CA LEU A 302 22.78 -12.22 4.15
C LEU A 302 22.39 -13.37 5.09
N VAL A 303 21.26 -13.22 5.79
CA VAL A 303 20.68 -14.26 6.64
C VAL A 303 20.32 -15.48 5.80
N LEU A 304 19.59 -15.30 4.71
CA LEU A 304 19.12 -16.37 3.83
C LEU A 304 20.29 -17.13 3.16
N GLU A 305 21.34 -16.42 2.73
CA GLU A 305 22.56 -17.05 2.24
C GLU A 305 23.24 -17.92 3.30
N SER A 306 23.22 -17.49 4.55
CA SER A 306 23.81 -18.24 5.66
C SER A 306 22.96 -19.48 6.01
N ILE A 307 21.62 -19.37 5.96
CA ILE A 307 20.71 -20.52 6.06
C ILE A 307 20.97 -21.52 4.93
N LYS A 308 21.10 -21.04 3.68
CA LYS A 308 21.36 -21.92 2.52
C LYS A 308 22.68 -22.67 2.66
N LYS A 309 23.75 -21.98 3.08
CA LYS A 309 25.07 -22.60 3.34
C LYS A 309 25.00 -23.64 4.45
N ALA A 310 24.33 -23.33 5.56
CA ALA A 310 24.11 -24.29 6.65
C ALA A 310 23.36 -25.54 6.17
N ASN A 311 22.30 -25.33 5.37
CA ASN A 311 21.52 -26.42 4.78
C ASN A 311 22.34 -27.30 3.83
N GLU A 312 23.26 -26.74 3.05
CA GLU A 312 24.17 -27.50 2.19
C GLU A 312 25.13 -28.38 2.98
N VAL A 313 25.66 -27.87 4.09
CA VAL A 313 26.50 -28.65 5.02
C VAL A 313 25.69 -29.78 5.65
N SER A 314 24.48 -29.50 6.12
CA SER A 314 23.60 -30.51 6.71
C SER A 314 23.25 -31.63 5.73
N LYS A 315 23.02 -31.33 4.45
CA LYS A 315 22.71 -32.34 3.42
C LYS A 315 23.87 -33.31 3.14
N LYS A 316 25.11 -32.88 3.36
CA LYS A 316 26.31 -33.70 3.16
C LYS A 316 26.67 -34.52 4.40
N SER A 317 26.01 -34.29 5.54
CA SER A 317 26.25 -35.02 6.77
C SER A 317 25.63 -36.42 6.71
N ASN A 318 26.36 -37.43 7.20
CA ASN A 318 25.88 -38.81 7.30
C ASN A 318 24.78 -38.96 8.37
N ASN A 319 24.73 -38.07 9.38
CA ASN A 319 23.69 -38.01 10.40
C ASN A 319 23.21 -36.55 10.57
N PRO A 320 22.29 -36.07 9.70
CA PRO A 320 21.82 -34.70 9.76
C PRO A 320 20.94 -34.49 10.99
N LYS A 321 21.43 -33.72 11.98
CA LYS A 321 20.62 -33.19 13.08
C LYS A 321 19.79 -32.02 12.54
N VAL A 322 18.48 -32.05 12.76
CA VAL A 322 17.61 -30.91 12.45
C VAL A 322 18.04 -29.74 13.33
N SER A 323 18.54 -28.67 12.71
CA SER A 323 19.00 -27.48 13.43
C SER A 323 17.80 -26.60 13.82
N ARG A 324 17.93 -25.82 14.89
CA ARG A 324 16.92 -24.82 15.27
C ARG A 324 17.36 -23.45 14.77
N LEU A 325 16.45 -22.76 14.09
CA LEU A 325 16.57 -21.35 13.76
C LEU A 325 15.63 -20.59 14.70
N THR A 326 16.21 -19.71 15.52
CA THR A 326 15.46 -18.93 16.50
C THR A 326 15.53 -17.47 16.12
N TRP A 327 14.38 -16.80 16.13
CA TRP A 327 14.27 -15.37 15.91
C TRP A 327 13.49 -14.73 17.06
N ILE A 328 14.15 -13.90 17.87
CA ILE A 328 13.54 -13.08 18.91
C ILE A 328 13.23 -11.72 18.32
N ALA A 329 11.95 -11.35 18.30
CA ALA A 329 11.53 -10.00 17.95
C ALA A 329 11.71 -9.04 19.15
N PRO A 330 12.07 -7.78 18.90
CA PRO A 330 12.19 -6.76 19.92
C PRO A 330 10.81 -6.23 20.34
N SER A 331 10.71 -5.65 21.52
CA SER A 331 9.54 -4.93 22.04
C SER A 331 9.40 -3.55 21.37
N ASP A 332 9.26 -3.55 20.04
CA ASP A 332 9.21 -2.35 19.20
C ASP A 332 7.91 -2.31 18.39
N LYS A 333 7.16 -1.21 18.51
CA LYS A 333 5.88 -1.00 17.79
C LYS A 333 6.04 -0.96 16.26
N TYR A 334 7.23 -0.63 15.75
CA TYR A 334 7.52 -0.57 14.32
C TYR A 334 8.03 -1.90 13.75
N TRP A 335 8.44 -2.85 14.61
CA TRP A 335 8.93 -4.14 14.15
C TRP A 335 7.84 -4.93 13.41
N GLY A 336 8.22 -5.50 12.28
CA GLY A 336 7.32 -6.28 11.42
C GLY A 336 6.25 -5.47 10.70
N LYS A 337 6.29 -4.12 10.76
CA LYS A 337 5.38 -3.25 10.01
C LYS A 337 5.85 -3.00 8.58
N SER A 338 6.26 -4.06 7.90
CA SER A 338 6.58 -4.06 6.47
C SER A 338 6.13 -5.37 5.85
N SER A 339 5.61 -5.28 4.63
CA SER A 339 5.23 -6.40 3.76
C SER A 339 6.39 -7.36 3.48
N ARG A 340 7.64 -6.91 3.63
CA ARG A 340 8.85 -7.75 3.56
C ARG A 340 8.81 -8.91 4.53
N LEU A 341 8.26 -8.70 5.74
CA LEU A 341 8.20 -9.75 6.76
C LEU A 341 7.42 -10.97 6.24
N LYS A 342 6.37 -10.76 5.42
CA LYS A 342 5.64 -11.84 4.78
C LYS A 342 6.54 -12.67 3.84
N THR A 343 7.32 -12.00 3.00
CA THR A 343 8.27 -12.68 2.08
C THR A 343 9.31 -13.48 2.86
N VAL A 344 9.82 -12.91 3.96
CA VAL A 344 10.79 -13.55 4.85
C VAL A 344 10.22 -14.82 5.49
N ILE A 345 8.98 -14.77 5.94
CA ILE A 345 8.24 -15.92 6.48
C ILE A 345 8.09 -17.02 5.41
N ASP A 346 7.68 -16.64 4.20
CA ASP A 346 7.54 -17.57 3.09
C ASP A 346 8.88 -18.24 2.75
N ASP A 347 9.98 -17.47 2.77
CA ASP A 347 11.34 -18.00 2.59
C ASP A 347 11.70 -19.02 3.68
N LEU A 348 11.49 -18.68 4.97
CA LEU A 348 11.76 -19.60 6.07
C LEU A 348 11.05 -20.94 5.89
N LYS A 349 9.79 -20.94 5.46
CA LYS A 349 9.05 -22.16 5.13
C LYS A 349 9.65 -22.92 3.96
N ASN A 350 9.93 -22.21 2.87
CA ASN A 350 10.38 -22.80 1.62
C ASN A 350 11.77 -23.43 1.73
N PHE A 351 12.61 -22.96 2.64
CA PHE A 351 13.96 -23.46 2.86
C PHE A 351 14.09 -24.41 4.05
N ALA A 352 13.04 -24.60 4.87
CA ALA A 352 13.04 -25.53 6.00
C ALA A 352 13.10 -27.00 5.58
N ASN A 353 12.69 -27.34 4.35
CA ASN A 353 12.63 -28.71 3.85
C ASN A 353 13.39 -28.90 2.53
N THR A 354 13.83 -30.12 2.25
CA THR A 354 14.37 -30.48 0.92
C THR A 354 13.25 -30.49 -0.14
N ARG A 355 13.58 -30.02 -1.35
CA ARG A 355 12.70 -30.11 -2.52
C ARG A 355 12.87 -31.46 -3.20
N SER A 356 12.23 -32.50 -2.67
CA SER A 356 12.24 -33.85 -3.23
C SER A 356 10.89 -34.54 -3.06
N LYS A 357 10.67 -35.70 -3.71
CA LYS A 357 9.43 -36.51 -3.55
C LYS A 357 9.18 -36.95 -2.11
N LYS A 358 10.23 -37.04 -1.27
CA LYS A 358 10.16 -37.30 0.17
C LYS A 358 10.87 -36.15 0.91
N PRO A 359 10.17 -35.07 1.28
CA PRO A 359 10.81 -33.92 1.89
C PRO A 359 11.43 -34.29 3.24
N GLN A 360 12.68 -33.86 3.44
CA GLN A 360 13.40 -34.01 4.71
C GLN A 360 13.53 -32.62 5.35
N LYS A 361 13.23 -32.54 6.66
CA LYS A 361 13.38 -31.32 7.45
C LYS A 361 14.87 -31.01 7.65
N LEU A 362 15.29 -29.81 7.26
CA LEU A 362 16.65 -29.30 7.38
C LEU A 362 16.81 -28.50 8.68
N TYR A 363 15.81 -27.68 9.00
CA TYR A 363 15.74 -26.95 10.25
C TYR A 363 14.30 -26.74 10.71
N GLU A 364 14.16 -26.32 11.95
CA GLU A 364 12.92 -25.86 12.57
C GLU A 364 13.05 -24.37 12.89
N ALA A 365 12.17 -23.55 12.29
CA ALA A 365 12.12 -22.12 12.58
C ALA A 365 11.16 -21.83 13.72
N GLU A 366 11.58 -20.95 14.61
CA GLU A 366 10.76 -20.43 15.70
C GLU A 366 10.94 -18.92 15.80
N ILE A 367 9.83 -18.19 15.71
CA ILE A 367 9.78 -16.75 15.88
C ILE A 367 9.09 -16.46 17.20
N PHE A 368 9.83 -15.89 18.13
CA PHE A 368 9.34 -15.46 19.43
C PHE A 368 8.91 -14.01 19.34
N LEU A 369 7.61 -13.78 19.53
CA LEU A 369 7.00 -12.46 19.48
C LEU A 369 6.76 -11.94 20.89
N PRO A 370 7.10 -10.67 21.15
CA PRO A 370 6.92 -10.06 22.46
C PRO A 370 5.45 -10.00 22.86
N VAL A 371 5.16 -10.37 24.11
CA VAL A 371 3.87 -10.22 24.76
C VAL A 371 4.11 -9.56 26.13
N PRO A 372 3.51 -8.39 26.42
CA PRO A 372 3.78 -7.65 27.66
C PRO A 372 3.45 -8.44 28.93
N ASP A 373 2.33 -9.18 28.89
CA ASP A 373 1.80 -9.98 29.99
C ASP A 373 1.14 -11.26 29.46
N THR A 374 1.19 -12.35 30.22
CA THR A 374 0.56 -13.64 29.87
C THR A 374 -0.94 -13.52 29.58
N ASN A 375 -1.61 -12.51 30.15
CA ASN A 375 -3.04 -12.26 29.99
C ASN A 375 -3.37 -11.21 28.93
N ASP A 376 -2.38 -10.64 28.23
CA ASP A 376 -2.61 -9.66 27.17
C ASP A 376 -3.14 -10.32 25.89
N LYS A 377 -4.43 -10.67 25.93
CA LYS A 377 -5.17 -11.22 24.80
C LYS A 377 -5.21 -10.28 23.60
N GLN A 378 -5.04 -8.97 23.81
CA GLN A 378 -5.06 -8.02 22.70
C GLN A 378 -3.75 -8.09 21.91
N ALA A 379 -2.59 -8.12 22.58
CA ALA A 379 -1.30 -8.33 21.95
C ALA A 379 -1.26 -9.66 21.18
N ILE A 380 -1.70 -10.75 21.80
CA ILE A 380 -1.76 -12.08 21.17
C ILE A 380 -2.65 -12.06 19.92
N ARG A 381 -3.86 -11.48 20.01
CA ARG A 381 -4.77 -11.35 18.86
C ARG A 381 -4.18 -10.51 17.73
N ARG A 382 -3.44 -9.44 18.04
CA ARG A 382 -2.75 -8.63 17.03
C ARG A 382 -1.74 -9.47 16.25
N TRP A 383 -0.90 -10.24 16.96
CA TRP A 383 0.05 -11.15 16.32
C TRP A 383 -0.64 -12.22 15.47
N LEU A 384 -1.68 -12.86 16.00
CA LEU A 384 -2.46 -13.84 15.25
C LEU A 384 -3.16 -13.24 14.01
N ASN A 385 -3.61 -11.98 14.08
CA ASN A 385 -4.21 -11.31 12.94
C ASN A 385 -3.16 -11.01 11.86
N ASP A 386 -2.00 -10.48 12.22
CA ASP A 386 -0.91 -10.17 11.30
C ASP A 386 -0.42 -11.45 10.59
N PHE A 387 -0.12 -12.51 11.35
CA PHE A 387 0.43 -13.75 10.78
C PHE A 387 -0.65 -14.71 10.23
N GLY A 388 -1.87 -14.72 10.77
CA GLY A 388 -2.96 -15.57 10.30
C GLY A 388 -2.66 -17.07 10.45
N LYS A 389 -2.86 -17.86 9.37
CA LYS A 389 -2.62 -19.32 9.33
C LYS A 389 -1.14 -19.71 9.47
N GLU A 390 -0.26 -18.72 9.51
CA GLU A 390 1.19 -18.86 9.65
C GLU A 390 1.62 -19.12 11.10
N SER A 391 0.69 -19.40 12.01
CA SER A 391 0.91 -19.47 13.46
C SER A 391 1.79 -20.64 13.95
N ALA A 392 2.08 -21.62 13.11
CA ALA A 392 2.76 -22.86 13.55
C ALA A 392 4.22 -22.65 13.99
N PHE A 393 4.91 -21.61 13.48
CA PHE A 393 6.30 -21.29 13.86
C PHE A 393 6.38 -20.12 14.85
N ILE A 394 5.24 -19.61 15.33
CA ILE A 394 5.16 -18.42 16.16
C ILE A 394 4.95 -18.82 17.61
N LYS A 395 5.78 -18.25 18.48
CA LYS A 395 5.69 -18.41 19.93
C LYS A 395 5.53 -17.06 20.61
N GLY A 396 4.80 -17.04 21.71
CA GLY A 396 4.77 -15.88 22.59
C GLY A 396 5.99 -15.89 23.48
N LEU A 397 6.56 -14.71 23.74
CA LEU A 397 7.64 -14.51 24.67
C LEU A 397 7.32 -13.31 25.54
N LEU A 398 7.42 -13.46 26.87
CA LEU A 398 7.28 -12.33 27.77
C LEU A 398 8.32 -11.26 27.45
N GLU A 399 7.85 -10.02 27.31
CA GLU A 399 8.68 -8.86 26.98
C GLU A 399 9.80 -8.64 28.00
N GLY A 400 10.96 -8.18 27.51
CA GLY A 400 12.08 -7.78 28.36
C GLY A 400 13.42 -8.41 28.03
N PHE A 401 13.54 -9.25 26.98
CA PHE A 401 14.84 -9.76 26.56
C PHE A 401 15.78 -8.58 26.26
N LEU A 402 16.82 -8.42 27.10
CA LEU A 402 17.73 -7.27 27.07
C LEU A 402 16.97 -5.93 26.99
N ASN A 403 16.09 -5.69 27.96
CA ASN A 403 15.22 -4.50 28.05
C ASN A 403 14.24 -4.36 26.86
N GLY A 404 14.03 -5.43 26.08
CA GLY A 404 13.14 -5.42 24.91
C GLY A 404 13.69 -4.67 23.70
N CYS A 405 14.94 -4.19 23.73
CA CYS A 405 15.51 -3.38 22.66
C CYS A 405 16.30 -4.18 21.62
N VAL A 406 16.32 -5.52 21.70
CA VAL A 406 17.19 -6.36 20.86
C VAL A 406 16.38 -7.33 20.01
N GLU A 407 16.62 -7.30 18.70
CA GLU A 407 16.25 -8.33 17.75
C GLU A 407 17.43 -9.31 17.59
N VAL A 408 17.17 -10.61 17.69
CA VAL A 408 18.20 -11.64 17.48
C VAL A 408 17.68 -12.73 16.56
N ILE A 409 18.42 -13.05 15.50
CA ILE A 409 18.19 -14.25 14.69
C ILE A 409 19.45 -15.10 14.63
N PHE A 410 19.35 -16.39 14.98
CA PHE A 410 20.50 -17.30 14.94
C PHE A 410 20.12 -18.71 14.53
N MET A 411 21.13 -19.44 14.06
CA MET A 411 21.08 -20.88 13.84
C MET A 411 22.30 -21.50 14.52
N GLU A 412 22.08 -22.53 15.34
CA GLU A 412 23.10 -23.13 16.23
C GLU A 412 24.43 -23.41 15.51
N ASP A 413 25.54 -22.91 16.05
CA ASP A 413 26.90 -23.07 15.49
C ASP A 413 27.11 -22.56 14.03
N GLN A 414 26.12 -21.88 13.42
CA GLN A 414 26.20 -21.40 12.04
C GLN A 414 26.39 -19.89 11.94
N PHE A 415 25.45 -19.11 12.47
CA PHE A 415 25.47 -17.66 12.43
C PHE A 415 24.56 -17.05 13.49
N VAL A 416 24.78 -15.78 13.78
CA VAL A 416 23.90 -14.93 14.60
C VAL A 416 23.83 -13.54 13.98
N THR A 417 22.68 -12.91 14.07
CA THR A 417 22.46 -11.49 13.79
C THR A 417 21.85 -10.87 15.03
N VAL A 418 22.40 -9.76 15.47
CA VAL A 418 21.92 -8.95 16.59
C VAL A 418 21.68 -7.55 16.08
N LEU A 419 20.50 -7.00 16.37
CA LEU A 419 20.13 -5.63 16.02
C LEU A 419 19.54 -4.94 17.25
N TYR A 420 20.11 -3.81 17.63
CA TYR A 420 19.61 -2.95 18.70
C TYR A 420 18.66 -1.93 18.10
N HIS A 421 17.41 -1.92 18.55
CA HIS A 421 16.37 -1.00 18.14
C HIS A 421 16.49 0.30 18.93
N LEU A 422 17.33 1.22 18.42
CA LEU A 422 17.56 2.52 19.04
C LEU A 422 16.36 3.44 18.83
N THR A 423 15.89 4.04 19.92
CA THR A 423 14.85 5.07 19.93
C THR A 423 15.47 6.40 20.34
N LYS A 424 15.34 7.41 19.47
CA LYS A 424 15.78 8.79 19.74
C LYS A 424 14.73 9.78 19.22
N PRO A 425 13.59 9.93 19.92
CA PRO A 425 12.41 10.65 19.40
C PRO A 425 12.66 12.12 19.04
N ASP A 426 13.64 12.78 19.69
CA ASP A 426 14.01 14.17 19.39
C ASP A 426 14.61 14.35 17.98
N LEU A 427 15.03 13.26 17.34
CA LEU A 427 15.65 13.28 16.01
C LEU A 427 14.97 12.27 15.07
N LEU A 428 14.92 11.00 15.46
CA LEU A 428 14.47 9.91 14.61
C LEU A 428 12.95 9.72 14.72
N PRO A 429 12.21 9.69 13.59
CA PRO A 429 10.75 9.55 13.59
C PRO A 429 10.29 8.12 13.90
N VAL A 430 11.20 7.15 13.82
CA VAL A 430 10.98 5.72 14.07
C VAL A 430 12.24 5.12 14.71
N THR A 431 12.16 3.89 15.22
CA THR A 431 13.34 3.19 15.73
C THR A 431 14.36 2.93 14.62
N MET A 432 15.64 2.93 14.99
CA MET A 432 16.75 2.65 14.09
C MET A 432 17.47 1.38 14.54
N PRO A 433 17.19 0.23 13.90
CA PRO A 433 17.91 -1.00 14.17
C PRO A 433 19.34 -0.90 13.66
N VAL A 434 20.31 -1.16 14.53
CA VAL A 434 21.74 -1.16 14.19
C VAL A 434 22.40 -2.33 14.89
N GLY A 435 23.33 -3.01 14.25
CA GLY A 435 24.05 -4.08 14.91
C GLY A 435 24.96 -4.82 13.96
N PHE A 436 24.97 -6.14 14.07
CA PHE A 436 25.92 -6.95 13.31
C PHE A 436 25.41 -8.37 13.02
N MET A 437 26.04 -8.99 12.03
CA MET A 437 26.00 -10.42 11.79
C MET A 437 27.37 -11.04 12.04
N SER A 438 27.42 -12.20 12.70
CA SER A 438 28.67 -12.95 12.91
C SER A 438 28.49 -14.43 12.60
N LYS A 439 29.58 -15.03 12.11
CA LYS A 439 29.74 -16.49 11.89
C LYS A 439 30.83 -17.06 12.80
N ASP A 440 31.41 -16.24 13.68
CA ASP A 440 32.37 -16.69 14.66
C ASP A 440 31.67 -17.55 15.72
N LYS A 441 32.12 -18.80 15.87
CA LYS A 441 31.47 -19.78 16.74
C LYS A 441 31.46 -19.36 18.21
N SER A 442 32.46 -18.61 18.67
CA SER A 442 32.49 -18.14 20.06
C SER A 442 31.40 -17.09 20.31
N ILE A 443 31.22 -16.16 19.37
CA ILE A 443 30.17 -15.14 19.42
C ILE A 443 28.79 -15.79 19.31
N VAL A 444 28.61 -16.71 18.35
CA VAL A 444 27.34 -17.43 18.14
C VAL A 444 26.93 -18.18 19.42
N ARG A 445 27.83 -18.96 20.02
CA ARG A 445 27.53 -19.74 21.23
C ARG A 445 27.21 -18.88 22.43
N LYS A 446 27.95 -17.78 22.63
CA LYS A 446 27.71 -16.86 23.74
C LYS A 446 26.31 -16.25 23.65
N ILE A 447 25.93 -15.74 22.48
CA ILE A 447 24.62 -15.12 22.28
C ILE A 447 23.50 -16.17 22.34
N GLN A 448 23.72 -17.36 21.78
CA GLN A 448 22.79 -18.48 21.89
C GLN A 448 22.52 -18.84 23.36
N SER A 449 23.56 -18.93 24.20
CA SER A 449 23.38 -19.17 25.64
C SER A 449 22.50 -18.09 26.27
N LEU A 450 22.82 -16.82 26.02
CA LEU A 450 22.07 -15.69 26.58
C LEU A 450 20.59 -15.70 26.17
N VAL A 451 20.29 -16.03 24.92
CA VAL A 451 18.90 -16.14 24.44
C VAL A 451 18.21 -17.33 25.07
N ASN A 452 18.84 -18.50 25.10
CA ASN A 452 18.24 -19.70 25.67
C ASN A 452 17.99 -19.55 27.17
N ASP A 453 18.93 -18.97 27.92
CA ASP A 453 18.79 -18.68 29.35
C ASP A 453 17.58 -17.78 29.62
N TYR A 454 17.29 -16.83 28.73
CA TYR A 454 16.09 -15.99 28.83
C TYR A 454 14.83 -16.75 28.43
N VAL A 455 14.82 -17.43 27.28
CA VAL A 455 13.63 -18.12 26.74
C VAL A 455 13.16 -19.24 27.66
N ASP A 456 14.10 -20.01 28.22
CA ASP A 456 13.84 -21.12 29.13
C ASP A 456 13.75 -20.67 30.60
N GLY A 457 14.00 -19.38 30.86
CA GLY A 457 13.93 -18.76 32.17
C GLY A 457 12.49 -18.49 32.65
N MET A 458 12.40 -18.06 33.91
CA MET A 458 11.14 -17.68 34.55
C MET A 458 11.20 -16.25 35.06
N ARG A 459 10.06 -15.55 35.03
CA ARG A 459 9.86 -14.26 35.69
C ARG A 459 9.49 -14.49 37.17
N SER A 460 9.51 -13.43 37.97
CA SER A 460 8.95 -13.46 39.34
C SER A 460 7.54 -14.06 39.33
N PHE A 461 7.20 -14.91 40.31
CA PHE A 461 5.97 -15.71 40.41
C PHE A 461 5.90 -16.97 39.50
N ASP A 462 7.06 -17.58 39.18
CA ASP A 462 7.18 -18.87 38.47
C ASP A 462 6.49 -18.93 37.09
N GLN A 463 6.33 -17.77 36.44
CA GLN A 463 5.79 -17.71 35.08
C GLN A 463 6.91 -17.92 34.06
N PRO A 464 6.81 -18.91 33.15
CA PRO A 464 7.82 -19.12 32.12
C PRO A 464 7.82 -17.96 31.12
N ASN A 465 9.01 -17.56 30.66
CA ASN A 465 9.11 -16.50 29.65
C ASN A 465 8.54 -16.95 28.30
N ASN A 466 8.75 -18.21 27.93
CA ASN A 466 8.17 -18.82 26.73
C ASN A 466 6.70 -19.21 26.96
N LEU A 467 5.79 -18.55 26.25
CA LEU A 467 4.34 -18.75 26.34
C LEU A 467 3.83 -19.88 25.42
N GLY A 468 4.73 -20.54 24.68
CA GLY A 468 4.37 -21.55 23.70
C GLY A 468 3.74 -20.97 22.43
N SER A 469 3.10 -21.84 21.64
CA SER A 469 2.51 -21.43 20.36
C SER A 469 1.32 -20.51 20.57
N LEU A 470 1.37 -19.32 19.96
CA LEU A 470 0.27 -18.36 20.06
C LEU A 470 -1.04 -18.86 19.43
N ALA A 471 -1.00 -19.85 18.54
CA ALA A 471 -2.22 -20.42 17.95
C ALA A 471 -3.03 -21.30 18.91
N LEU A 472 -2.44 -21.69 20.03
CA LEU A 472 -3.06 -22.57 21.03
C LEU A 472 -3.52 -21.80 22.28
N VAL A 473 -3.28 -20.48 22.33
CA VAL A 473 -3.63 -19.55 23.41
C VAL A 473 -4.83 -18.72 22.99
#